data_AF-A0A135WJ94-F1
#
_entry.id   AF-A0A135WJ94-F1
#
_cell.length_a   1.000
_cell.length_b   1.000
_cell.length_c   1.000
_cell.angle_alpha   90.00
_cell.angle_beta   90.00
_cell.angle_gamma   90.00
#
_symmetry.space_group_name_H-M   'P 1'
#
loop_
_entity.id
_entity.type
_entity.pdbx_description
1 polymer ?
#
loop_
_entity_poly.entity_id
_entity_poly.type
_entity_poly.pdbx_seq_one_letter_code
_entity_poly.pdbx_strand_id
1 'polypeptide(L)'
;MENPNTSAHDDKLSEKRAEKEKKSSEDSPAEKREMVLHGAELKCPYAQGPGELKVTSNEINLQDKIFATKGDGNNMVNLQFKGTCGHPKWPARNMSPPPCMSVIKLSPWQNLGTSVIQEQTALVKESFINCDPEFNAASPSAIPQAASIKSEIQTNDAPKILDAYFVKWTSEKGTPVEKEEEVYSKQKGKKVTVKKKVETTKIATEKISERGLSYQVALIVETEGLSGKKIKVKVKSGKTKVLTEVDADLGLIDLTDVEKVTDASKYAGIKAKTEFEVAVDNFANDPTIENSAEFKNKAVVRLMLNQRADDLSFDLAKLIAASTDKEASVYIEVTSDEPKIEYLGQEGKNSLKNTFLNGGQYFKIKYFEQPWIVKAREEQELGVSESTHCTKIVDEYHAINRQNKPTACANTDNSSWCASFVGWCLNKSGYSAQLDPGAYSYGHEKTRYRAGYKKNPTDKKGLAKEEFDDPVWGKLIAGNQPLLGSICVLLNKHHVSMAVGKSSDGKTIYYLGGNQGNKVCVGTFGQRTSSIYPTEYTKKTEDDELPIYYTKNEKLSY
;
A
#
# COMPACT_ATOMS: atom_id res chain seq x y z
N MET A 1 -46.62 36.52 -26.70
CA MET A 1 -45.25 36.58 -26.17
C MET A 1 -44.98 35.21 -25.57
N GLU A 2 -44.37 34.32 -26.35
CA GLU A 2 -44.00 32.98 -25.91
C GLU A 2 -42.74 33.04 -25.04
N ASN A 3 -42.71 32.17 -24.03
CA ASN A 3 -41.73 32.20 -22.95
C ASN A 3 -40.38 31.65 -23.46
N PRO A 4 -39.25 32.38 -23.37
CA PRO A 4 -37.98 31.98 -23.98
C PRO A 4 -37.32 30.70 -23.40
N ASN A 5 -37.87 30.13 -22.32
CA ASN A 5 -37.27 29.00 -21.61
C ASN A 5 -37.84 27.62 -22.00
N THR A 6 -38.82 27.54 -22.89
CA THR A 6 -39.33 26.24 -23.41
C THR A 6 -38.58 25.75 -24.64
N SER A 7 -38.10 26.65 -25.52
CA SER A 7 -37.40 26.24 -26.75
C SER A 7 -36.09 25.49 -26.47
N ALA A 8 -35.24 25.98 -25.56
CA ALA A 8 -33.94 25.35 -25.30
C ALA A 8 -34.03 23.95 -24.65
N HIS A 9 -35.14 23.64 -23.97
CA HIS A 9 -35.40 22.32 -23.41
C HIS A 9 -35.91 21.36 -24.49
N ASP A 10 -36.80 21.83 -25.36
CA ASP A 10 -37.36 21.03 -26.46
C ASP A 10 -36.32 20.75 -27.55
N ASP A 11 -35.41 21.70 -27.81
CA ASP A 11 -34.27 21.53 -28.72
C ASP A 11 -33.33 20.43 -28.21
N LYS A 12 -32.94 20.46 -26.93
CA LYS A 12 -32.11 19.40 -26.30
C LYS A 12 -32.80 18.04 -26.26
N LEU A 13 -34.13 18.01 -26.13
CA LEU A 13 -34.89 16.76 -26.15
C LEU A 13 -34.95 16.16 -27.56
N SER A 14 -35.05 17.01 -28.59
CA SER A 14 -35.03 16.60 -29.99
C SER A 14 -33.66 16.08 -30.42
N GLU A 15 -32.56 16.72 -29.99
CA GLU A 15 -31.20 16.26 -30.22
C GLU A 15 -30.95 14.87 -29.61
N LYS A 16 -31.39 14.64 -28.36
CA LYS A 16 -31.28 13.33 -27.71
C LYS A 16 -32.13 12.24 -28.38
N ARG A 17 -33.28 12.60 -28.97
CA ARG A 17 -34.11 11.66 -29.75
C ARG A 17 -33.43 11.30 -31.07
N ALA A 18 -32.86 12.28 -31.77
CA ALA A 18 -32.11 12.06 -33.00
C ALA A 18 -30.83 11.24 -32.76
N GLU A 19 -30.11 11.47 -31.67
CA GLU A 19 -28.95 10.65 -31.26
C GLU A 19 -29.33 9.20 -30.96
N LYS A 20 -30.50 8.99 -30.33
CA LYS A 20 -31.01 7.66 -30.02
C LYS A 20 -31.48 6.92 -31.27
N GLU A 21 -32.11 7.61 -32.22
CA GLU A 21 -32.48 7.05 -33.52
C GLU A 21 -31.24 6.69 -34.35
N LYS A 22 -30.22 7.56 -34.38
CA LYS A 22 -28.94 7.26 -35.06
C LYS A 22 -28.26 6.01 -34.49
N LYS A 23 -28.14 5.90 -33.16
CA LYS A 23 -27.59 4.71 -32.49
C LYS A 23 -28.41 3.44 -32.77
N SER A 24 -29.74 3.53 -32.80
CA SER A 24 -30.59 2.37 -33.14
C SER A 24 -30.48 1.93 -34.61
N SER A 25 -30.13 2.85 -35.52
CA SER A 25 -29.90 2.54 -36.93
C SER A 25 -28.53 1.92 -37.21
N GLU A 26 -27.53 2.22 -36.36
CA GLU A 26 -26.18 1.64 -36.43
C GLU A 26 -26.09 0.24 -35.81
N ASP A 27 -26.95 -0.09 -34.83
CA ASP A 27 -27.02 -1.42 -34.18
C ASP A 27 -27.84 -2.48 -34.96
N SER A 28 -28.38 -2.12 -36.13
CA SER A 28 -29.10 -3.08 -36.97
C SER A 28 -28.11 -4.01 -37.69
N PRO A 29 -28.30 -5.35 -37.70
CA PRO A 29 -27.40 -6.26 -38.39
C PRO A 29 -27.21 -5.86 -39.86
N ALA A 30 -25.95 -5.70 -40.28
CA ALA A 30 -25.61 -5.36 -41.67
C ALA A 30 -26.11 -6.44 -42.67
N GLU A 31 -26.20 -7.69 -42.20
CA GLU A 31 -26.74 -8.83 -42.94
C GLU A 31 -28.22 -9.04 -42.56
N LYS A 32 -29.13 -8.76 -43.51
CA LYS A 32 -30.59 -8.92 -43.32
C LYS A 32 -31.12 -10.29 -43.75
N ARG A 33 -30.29 -11.12 -44.39
CA ARG A 33 -30.67 -12.47 -44.88
C ARG A 33 -30.68 -13.48 -43.73
N GLU A 34 -31.57 -14.46 -43.83
CA GLU A 34 -31.65 -15.55 -42.85
C GLU A 34 -30.40 -16.43 -42.94
N MET A 35 -29.76 -16.71 -41.82
CA MET A 35 -28.56 -17.55 -41.79
C MET A 35 -28.90 -19.03 -41.59
N VAL A 36 -28.02 -19.90 -42.06
CA VAL A 36 -28.17 -21.36 -41.91
C VAL A 36 -27.58 -21.84 -40.59
N LEU A 37 -28.35 -22.64 -39.87
CA LEU A 37 -27.98 -23.18 -38.56
C LEU A 37 -27.60 -24.66 -38.65
N HIS A 38 -26.91 -25.14 -37.62
CA HIS A 38 -26.72 -26.55 -37.36
C HIS A 38 -28.05 -27.32 -37.38
N GLY A 39 -28.09 -28.43 -38.11
CA GLY A 39 -29.29 -29.25 -38.30
C GLY A 39 -30.14 -28.87 -39.52
N ALA A 40 -29.69 -27.94 -40.37
CA ALA A 40 -30.41 -27.62 -41.60
C ALA A 40 -30.51 -28.82 -42.55
N GLU A 41 -31.64 -28.96 -43.23
CA GLU A 41 -31.88 -30.05 -44.18
C GLU A 41 -31.73 -29.56 -45.63
N LEU A 42 -31.02 -30.35 -46.44
CA LEU A 42 -30.84 -30.09 -47.87
C LEU A 42 -31.41 -31.24 -48.71
N LYS A 43 -31.86 -30.92 -49.92
CA LYS A 43 -32.39 -31.89 -50.87
C LYS A 43 -31.43 -32.07 -52.03
N CYS A 44 -30.97 -33.29 -52.27
CA CYS A 44 -30.27 -33.66 -53.50
C CYS A 44 -31.24 -34.40 -54.44
N PRO A 45 -31.35 -34.03 -55.73
CA PRO A 45 -32.25 -34.71 -56.68
C PRO A 45 -32.00 -36.21 -56.85
N TYR A 46 -30.77 -36.67 -56.57
CA TYR A 46 -30.38 -38.08 -56.73
C TYR A 46 -30.45 -38.90 -55.44
N ALA A 47 -30.72 -38.26 -54.29
CA ALA A 47 -30.81 -38.94 -53.00
C ALA A 47 -32.26 -39.28 -52.65
N GLN A 48 -32.48 -40.41 -51.98
CA GLN A 48 -33.80 -40.82 -51.51
C GLN A 48 -34.31 -40.03 -50.29
N GLY A 49 -33.41 -39.45 -49.50
CA GLY A 49 -33.75 -38.66 -48.31
C GLY A 49 -33.00 -37.33 -48.27
N PRO A 50 -33.43 -36.40 -47.40
CA PRO A 50 -32.70 -35.16 -47.16
C PRO A 50 -31.31 -35.44 -46.56
N GLY A 51 -30.38 -34.52 -46.81
CA GLY A 51 -29.09 -34.47 -46.16
C GLY A 51 -29.16 -33.56 -44.95
N GLU A 52 -28.69 -34.03 -43.80
CA GLU A 52 -28.62 -33.25 -42.56
C GLU A 52 -27.26 -32.54 -42.49
N LEU A 53 -27.28 -31.22 -42.29
CA LEU A 53 -26.10 -30.38 -42.15
C LEU A 53 -25.64 -30.34 -40.69
N LYS A 54 -24.51 -30.99 -40.40
CA LYS A 54 -23.85 -30.97 -39.10
C LYS A 54 -22.66 -30.02 -39.13
N VAL A 55 -22.79 -28.84 -38.52
CA VAL A 55 -21.70 -27.86 -38.50
C VAL A 55 -20.47 -28.43 -37.78
N THR A 56 -19.35 -28.45 -38.48
CA THR A 56 -18.03 -28.93 -38.03
C THR A 56 -16.91 -27.95 -38.38
N SER A 57 -17.25 -26.92 -39.15
CA SER A 57 -16.32 -25.92 -39.68
C SER A 57 -15.84 -24.89 -38.65
N ASN A 58 -16.59 -24.74 -37.56
CA ASN A 58 -16.34 -23.80 -36.47
C ASN A 58 -16.93 -24.32 -35.14
N GLU A 59 -16.57 -23.67 -34.05
CA GLU A 59 -17.05 -23.97 -32.69
C GLU A 59 -17.74 -22.77 -32.01
N ILE A 60 -18.05 -21.71 -32.77
CA ILE A 60 -18.57 -20.45 -32.25
C ILE A 60 -20.10 -20.50 -32.12
N ASN A 61 -20.59 -20.30 -30.90
CA ASN A 61 -22.00 -20.06 -30.64
C ASN A 61 -22.32 -18.57 -30.75
N LEU A 62 -23.28 -18.22 -31.62
CA LEU A 62 -23.90 -16.89 -31.63
C LEU A 62 -25.34 -17.06 -31.14
N GLN A 63 -25.69 -16.44 -30.02
CA GLN A 63 -27.02 -16.61 -29.39
C GLN A 63 -27.41 -18.08 -29.18
N ASP A 64 -26.50 -18.87 -28.59
CA ASP A 64 -26.67 -20.31 -28.29
C ASP A 64 -26.92 -21.21 -29.51
N LYS A 65 -26.60 -20.73 -30.72
CA LYS A 65 -26.74 -21.47 -31.96
C LYS A 65 -25.43 -21.47 -32.74
N ILE A 66 -25.10 -22.61 -33.34
CA ILE A 66 -23.95 -22.76 -34.25
C ILE A 66 -24.42 -22.52 -35.68
N PHE A 67 -23.72 -21.62 -36.37
CA PHE A 67 -24.03 -21.22 -37.74
C PHE A 67 -23.13 -21.97 -38.72
N ALA A 68 -23.71 -22.41 -39.83
CA ALA A 68 -22.97 -23.09 -40.88
C ALA A 68 -22.15 -22.11 -41.71
N THR A 69 -21.00 -22.55 -42.21
CA THR A 69 -20.11 -21.76 -43.06
C THR A 69 -19.80 -22.47 -44.36
N LYS A 70 -19.05 -21.82 -45.25
CA LYS A 70 -18.48 -22.45 -46.46
C LYS A 70 -17.68 -23.73 -46.19
N GLY A 71 -17.23 -24.00 -44.96
CA GLY A 71 -16.52 -25.22 -44.58
C GLY A 71 -17.43 -26.46 -44.44
N ASP A 72 -18.75 -26.27 -44.32
CA ASP A 72 -19.72 -27.34 -44.08
C ASP A 72 -20.28 -27.95 -45.38
N GLY A 73 -19.40 -28.40 -46.28
CA GLY A 73 -19.77 -28.87 -47.64
C GLY A 73 -19.27 -30.27 -48.02
N ASN A 74 -19.06 -31.16 -47.04
CA ASN A 74 -18.52 -32.51 -47.22
C ASN A 74 -19.55 -33.59 -46.85
N ASN A 75 -19.97 -34.36 -47.85
CA ASN A 75 -21.00 -35.39 -47.70
C ASN A 75 -20.61 -36.58 -46.81
N MET A 76 -19.31 -36.84 -46.58
CA MET A 76 -18.89 -37.90 -45.65
C MET A 76 -18.80 -37.43 -44.19
N VAL A 77 -18.86 -36.12 -43.94
CA VAL A 77 -18.53 -35.55 -42.63
C VAL A 77 -19.68 -34.71 -42.09
N ASN A 78 -20.10 -33.68 -42.83
CA ASN A 78 -20.95 -32.61 -42.32
C ASN A 78 -22.21 -32.34 -43.13
N LEU A 79 -22.42 -32.97 -44.30
CA LEU A 79 -23.69 -32.90 -45.03
C LEU A 79 -24.09 -34.28 -45.58
N GLN A 80 -24.53 -35.17 -44.68
CA GLN A 80 -24.69 -36.58 -45.00
C GLN A 80 -26.06 -36.88 -45.63
N PHE A 81 -26.09 -37.20 -46.92
CA PHE A 81 -27.30 -37.69 -47.58
C PHE A 81 -27.53 -39.18 -47.29
N LYS A 82 -28.65 -39.51 -46.63
CA LYS A 82 -29.01 -40.89 -46.28
C LYS A 82 -29.64 -41.63 -47.48
N GLY A 83 -29.59 -42.97 -47.48
CA GLY A 83 -30.20 -43.83 -48.51
C GLY A 83 -29.31 -44.12 -49.72
N THR A 84 -29.90 -44.66 -50.80
CA THR A 84 -29.19 -44.99 -52.06
C THR A 84 -29.27 -43.85 -53.08
N CYS A 85 -28.21 -43.65 -53.87
CA CYS A 85 -28.11 -42.61 -54.89
C CYS A 85 -28.60 -43.12 -56.25
N GLY A 86 -29.74 -42.61 -56.72
CA GLY A 86 -30.45 -43.10 -57.91
C GLY A 86 -30.02 -42.52 -59.25
N HIS A 87 -28.75 -42.12 -59.43
CA HIS A 87 -28.34 -41.50 -60.70
C HIS A 87 -28.37 -42.50 -61.89
N PRO A 88 -28.87 -42.11 -63.08
CA PRO A 88 -28.98 -43.00 -64.26
C PRO A 88 -27.66 -43.64 -64.72
N LYS A 89 -26.52 -43.09 -64.29
CA LYS A 89 -25.19 -43.64 -64.62
C LYS A 89 -24.89 -44.98 -63.95
N TRP A 90 -25.50 -45.31 -62.81
CA TRP A 90 -25.20 -46.56 -62.10
C TRP A 90 -25.74 -47.78 -62.85
N PRO A 91 -27.02 -47.80 -63.27
CA PRO A 91 -27.51 -48.83 -64.18
C PRO A 91 -26.70 -48.90 -65.48
N ALA A 92 -26.31 -47.76 -66.07
CA ALA A 92 -25.51 -47.72 -67.29
C ALA A 92 -24.10 -48.33 -67.14
N ARG A 93 -23.61 -48.50 -65.90
CA ARG A 93 -22.34 -49.18 -65.57
C ARG A 93 -22.54 -50.58 -65.01
N ASN A 94 -23.75 -51.15 -65.12
CA ASN A 94 -24.11 -52.45 -64.54
C ASN A 94 -23.91 -52.53 -63.02
N MET A 95 -24.13 -51.41 -62.31
CA MET A 95 -23.98 -51.31 -60.86
C MET A 95 -25.33 -51.06 -60.18
N SER A 96 -25.59 -51.74 -59.06
CA SER A 96 -26.69 -51.40 -58.16
C SER A 96 -26.48 -49.99 -57.57
N PRO A 97 -27.55 -49.21 -57.32
CA PRO A 97 -27.45 -47.87 -56.74
C PRO A 97 -26.64 -47.88 -55.43
N PRO A 98 -25.47 -47.22 -55.40
CA PRO A 98 -24.61 -47.20 -54.22
C PRO A 98 -25.18 -46.26 -53.13
N PRO A 99 -24.73 -46.39 -51.86
CA PRO A 99 -25.11 -45.46 -50.80
C PRO A 99 -24.71 -44.01 -51.12
N CYS A 100 -25.62 -43.06 -50.93
CA CYS A 100 -25.40 -41.62 -51.19
C CYS A 100 -24.14 -41.06 -50.54
N MET A 101 -23.82 -41.47 -49.31
CA MET A 101 -22.60 -41.03 -48.60
C MET A 101 -21.31 -41.39 -49.33
N SER A 102 -21.29 -42.48 -50.11
CA SER A 102 -20.10 -42.96 -50.82
C SER A 102 -19.89 -42.32 -52.21
N VAL A 103 -20.94 -41.71 -52.77
CA VAL A 103 -20.95 -41.32 -54.18
C VAL A 103 -21.54 -39.94 -54.48
N ILE A 104 -21.90 -39.14 -53.47
CA ILE A 104 -22.24 -37.73 -53.70
C ILE A 104 -21.01 -36.90 -53.36
N LYS A 105 -20.45 -36.27 -54.39
CA LYS A 105 -19.40 -35.27 -54.34
C LYS A 105 -20.07 -33.90 -54.41
N LEU A 106 -19.77 -33.05 -53.44
CA LEU A 106 -20.39 -31.73 -53.34
C LEU A 106 -19.48 -30.68 -53.96
N SER A 107 -20.05 -29.73 -54.71
CA SER A 107 -19.32 -28.55 -55.16
C SER A 107 -18.99 -27.62 -53.97
N PRO A 108 -18.15 -26.60 -54.13
CA PRO A 108 -18.11 -25.51 -53.16
C PRO A 108 -19.48 -24.83 -53.04
N TRP A 109 -19.80 -24.31 -51.85
CA TRP A 109 -20.98 -23.49 -51.61
C TRP A 109 -20.97 -22.22 -52.46
N GLN A 110 -22.14 -21.83 -52.96
CA GLN A 110 -22.37 -20.61 -53.72
C GLN A 110 -23.39 -19.71 -53.02
N ASN A 111 -23.42 -18.43 -53.39
CA ASN A 111 -24.33 -17.42 -52.82
C ASN A 111 -24.21 -17.30 -51.29
N LEU A 112 -22.98 -17.06 -50.82
CA LEU A 112 -22.65 -16.93 -49.40
C LEU A 112 -23.16 -15.60 -48.82
N GLY A 113 -23.26 -15.54 -47.49
CA GLY A 113 -23.51 -14.30 -46.77
C GLY A 113 -22.33 -13.32 -46.82
N THR A 114 -22.49 -12.18 -46.16
CA THR A 114 -21.42 -11.20 -45.94
C THR A 114 -20.71 -11.38 -44.60
N SER A 115 -21.34 -12.07 -43.64
CA SER A 115 -20.75 -12.30 -42.32
C SER A 115 -19.66 -13.37 -42.35
N VAL A 116 -18.66 -13.19 -41.50
CA VAL A 116 -17.52 -14.11 -41.35
C VAL A 116 -17.52 -14.68 -39.93
N ILE A 117 -17.41 -16.00 -39.81
CA ILE A 117 -17.36 -16.77 -38.57
C ILE A 117 -16.08 -17.61 -38.62
N GLN A 118 -15.16 -17.38 -37.68
CA GLN A 118 -13.87 -18.10 -37.60
C GLN A 118 -13.13 -18.16 -38.96
N GLU A 119 -12.97 -17.00 -39.59
CA GLU A 119 -12.34 -16.80 -40.92
C GLU A 119 -13.09 -17.41 -42.12
N GLN A 120 -14.31 -17.90 -41.90
CA GLN A 120 -15.14 -18.51 -42.94
C GLN A 120 -16.44 -17.76 -43.13
N THR A 121 -16.83 -17.54 -44.39
CA THR A 121 -18.08 -16.86 -44.72
C THR A 121 -19.27 -17.72 -44.33
N ALA A 122 -20.23 -17.13 -43.60
CA ALA A 122 -21.45 -17.80 -43.16
C ALA A 122 -22.38 -18.14 -44.33
N LEU A 123 -23.11 -19.24 -44.19
CA LEU A 123 -24.17 -19.61 -45.13
C LEU A 123 -25.44 -18.82 -44.80
N VAL A 124 -26.08 -18.31 -45.85
CA VAL A 124 -27.43 -17.75 -45.81
C VAL A 124 -28.41 -18.75 -46.42
N LYS A 125 -29.70 -18.57 -46.17
CA LYS A 125 -30.76 -19.49 -46.63
C LYS A 125 -30.76 -19.69 -48.15
N GLU A 126 -30.33 -18.68 -48.90
CA GLU A 126 -30.22 -18.72 -50.35
C GLU A 126 -28.90 -19.35 -50.84
N SER A 127 -27.99 -19.72 -49.93
CA SER A 127 -26.78 -20.46 -50.27
C SER A 127 -27.13 -21.85 -50.78
N PHE A 128 -26.45 -22.28 -51.85
CA PHE A 128 -26.68 -23.60 -52.45
C PHE A 128 -25.38 -24.31 -52.79
N ILE A 129 -25.49 -25.64 -52.91
CA ILE A 129 -24.38 -26.55 -53.20
C ILE A 129 -24.87 -27.61 -54.18
N ASN A 130 -24.06 -27.95 -55.18
CA ASN A 130 -24.45 -28.93 -56.18
C ASN A 130 -24.01 -30.33 -55.74
N CYS A 131 -24.92 -31.30 -55.84
CA CYS A 131 -24.60 -32.71 -55.64
C CYS A 131 -24.28 -33.37 -56.99
N ASP A 132 -22.99 -33.68 -57.19
CA ASP A 132 -22.51 -34.46 -58.33
C ASP A 132 -22.35 -35.92 -57.89
N PRO A 133 -23.07 -36.86 -58.50
CA PRO A 133 -22.95 -38.26 -58.13
C PRO A 133 -21.62 -38.79 -58.66
N GLU A 134 -20.49 -38.58 -57.99
CA GLU A 134 -19.17 -39.17 -58.25
C GLU A 134 -18.60 -39.83 -56.98
N PHE A 135 -17.71 -40.83 -57.13
CA PHE A 135 -17.05 -41.43 -55.96
C PHE A 135 -16.36 -40.36 -55.14
N ASN A 136 -16.69 -40.29 -53.86
CA ASN A 136 -16.18 -39.26 -52.97
C ASN A 136 -14.93 -39.78 -52.24
N ALA A 137 -13.88 -38.97 -52.23
CA ALA A 137 -12.69 -39.15 -51.39
C ALA A 137 -12.44 -37.81 -50.71
N ALA A 138 -13.03 -37.60 -49.53
CA ALA A 138 -12.94 -36.33 -48.83
C ALA A 138 -12.56 -36.51 -47.36
N SER A 139 -11.48 -35.88 -46.92
CA SER A 139 -11.16 -35.72 -45.51
C SER A 139 -11.91 -34.51 -44.92
N PRO A 140 -12.12 -34.46 -43.59
CA PRO A 140 -12.59 -33.24 -42.94
C PRO A 140 -11.67 -32.06 -43.28
N SER A 141 -12.24 -30.89 -43.57
CA SER A 141 -11.48 -29.65 -43.57
C SER A 141 -11.04 -29.37 -42.15
N ALA A 142 -9.76 -29.08 -41.92
CA ALA A 142 -9.29 -28.65 -40.61
C ALA A 142 -10.04 -27.36 -40.21
N ILE A 143 -10.49 -27.29 -38.97
CA ILE A 143 -11.04 -26.06 -38.40
C ILE A 143 -9.91 -25.01 -38.48
N PRO A 144 -10.11 -23.87 -39.16
CA PRO A 144 -9.10 -22.83 -39.21
C PRO A 144 -8.72 -22.42 -37.79
N GLN A 145 -7.43 -22.47 -37.49
CA GLN A 145 -6.88 -21.79 -36.33
C GLN A 145 -6.92 -20.29 -36.64
N ALA A 146 -8.08 -19.69 -36.44
CA ALA A 146 -8.15 -18.25 -36.39
C ALA A 146 -7.20 -17.82 -35.27
N ALA A 147 -6.22 -16.98 -35.59
CA ALA A 147 -5.53 -16.22 -34.56
C ALA A 147 -6.66 -15.55 -33.79
N SER A 148 -6.88 -15.97 -32.55
CA SER A 148 -8.03 -15.59 -31.74
C SER A 148 -8.35 -14.14 -32.05
N ILE A 149 -9.48 -13.89 -32.72
CA ILE A 149 -10.00 -12.53 -32.78
C ILE A 149 -10.08 -12.19 -31.30
N LYS A 150 -9.18 -11.32 -30.86
CA LYS A 150 -9.35 -10.61 -29.61
C LYS A 150 -10.74 -10.04 -29.79
N SER A 151 -11.72 -10.66 -29.15
CA SER A 151 -12.98 -10.02 -28.89
C SER A 151 -12.58 -8.70 -28.23
N GLU A 152 -12.54 -7.65 -29.02
CA GLU A 152 -13.07 -6.35 -28.67
C GLU A 152 -14.58 -6.61 -28.51
N ILE A 153 -15.11 -7.34 -27.51
CA ILE A 153 -15.19 -7.07 -26.08
C ILE A 153 -15.13 -8.41 -25.30
N GLN A 154 -13.95 -8.89 -25.00
CA GLN A 154 -13.62 -9.45 -23.70
C GLN A 154 -12.51 -8.55 -23.23
N THR A 155 -12.88 -7.48 -22.54
CA THR A 155 -11.98 -7.09 -21.49
C THR A 155 -11.75 -8.34 -20.65
N ASN A 156 -10.48 -8.69 -20.47
CA ASN A 156 -10.07 -9.54 -19.38
C ASN A 156 -10.26 -8.71 -18.07
N ASP A 157 -11.47 -8.17 -17.87
CA ASP A 157 -11.93 -7.25 -16.81
C ASP A 157 -12.21 -8.03 -15.51
N ALA A 158 -11.49 -9.12 -15.28
CA ALA A 158 -11.31 -9.53 -13.90
C ALA A 158 -10.56 -8.37 -13.23
N PRO A 159 -11.15 -7.67 -12.25
CA PRO A 159 -10.43 -6.62 -11.55
C PRO A 159 -9.18 -7.25 -10.94
N LYS A 160 -8.06 -6.53 -10.94
CA LYS A 160 -6.77 -7.09 -10.54
C LYS A 160 -6.21 -6.36 -9.35
N ILE A 161 -5.57 -7.11 -8.47
CA ILE A 161 -4.66 -6.57 -7.47
C ILE A 161 -3.24 -6.93 -7.93
N LEU A 162 -2.49 -5.90 -8.31
CA LEU A 162 -1.20 -6.00 -8.99
C LEU A 162 -0.05 -6.19 -8.00
N ASP A 163 0.02 -5.32 -6.99
CA ASP A 163 1.06 -5.35 -5.96
C ASP A 163 0.54 -4.73 -4.67
N ALA A 164 1.17 -5.06 -3.53
CA ALA A 164 0.96 -4.37 -2.28
C ALA A 164 2.26 -4.26 -1.50
N TYR A 165 2.60 -3.06 -1.03
CA TYR A 165 3.89 -2.79 -0.40
C TYR A 165 3.85 -1.61 0.57
N PHE A 166 4.83 -1.57 1.46
CA PHE A 166 5.06 -0.45 2.35
C PHE A 166 5.91 0.64 1.69
N VAL A 167 5.55 1.89 1.97
CA VAL A 167 6.30 3.08 1.57
C VAL A 167 6.61 3.95 2.78
N LYS A 168 7.78 4.58 2.74
CA LYS A 168 8.03 5.80 3.51
C LYS A 168 7.19 6.92 2.92
N TRP A 169 6.45 7.60 3.78
CA TRP A 169 5.52 8.66 3.41
C TRP A 169 6.06 10.03 3.85
N THR A 170 6.27 10.94 2.90
CA THR A 170 6.69 12.30 3.19
C THR A 170 5.64 13.27 2.64
N SER A 171 5.18 14.19 3.50
CA SER A 171 4.23 15.23 3.14
C SER A 171 4.88 16.60 3.25
N GLU A 172 4.78 17.40 2.19
CA GLU A 172 5.22 18.80 2.18
C GLU A 172 4.07 19.74 1.82
N LYS A 173 4.22 21.02 2.16
CA LYS A 173 3.21 22.03 1.85
C LYS A 173 3.11 22.20 0.34
N GLY A 174 1.93 21.95 -0.22
CA GLY A 174 1.65 22.12 -1.64
C GLY A 174 1.25 23.56 -1.99
N THR A 175 1.00 23.77 -3.28
CA THR A 175 0.49 25.03 -3.81
C THR A 175 -0.99 25.18 -3.48
N PRO A 176 -1.41 26.18 -2.68
CA PRO A 176 -2.81 26.34 -2.33
C PRO A 176 -3.66 26.60 -3.58
N VAL A 177 -4.83 25.99 -3.63
CA VAL A 177 -5.78 26.14 -4.75
C VAL A 177 -6.99 26.94 -4.33
N GLU A 178 -7.49 27.81 -5.21
CA GLU A 178 -8.77 28.48 -5.00
C GLU A 178 -9.91 27.56 -5.41
N LYS A 179 -10.79 27.25 -4.45
CA LYS A 179 -12.00 26.48 -4.70
C LYS A 179 -13.22 27.35 -4.52
N GLU A 180 -14.12 27.30 -5.49
CA GLU A 180 -15.43 27.95 -5.40
C GLU A 180 -16.37 27.10 -4.53
N GLU A 181 -16.94 27.72 -3.51
CA GLU A 181 -17.91 27.09 -2.60
C GLU A 181 -19.17 27.96 -2.51
N GLU A 182 -20.35 27.34 -2.61
CA GLU A 182 -21.61 28.05 -2.42
C GLU A 182 -21.90 28.22 -0.93
N VAL A 183 -21.81 29.45 -0.45
CA VAL A 183 -22.10 29.79 0.95
C VAL A 183 -23.42 30.55 1.02
N TYR A 184 -24.29 30.20 1.96
CA TYR A 184 -25.56 30.91 2.15
C TYR A 184 -25.31 32.26 2.84
N SER A 185 -25.54 33.37 2.11
CA SER A 185 -25.38 34.71 2.67
C SER A 185 -26.67 35.15 3.37
N LYS A 186 -26.63 35.23 4.71
CA LYS A 186 -27.72 35.78 5.52
C LYS A 186 -28.07 37.23 5.14
N GLN A 187 -27.09 38.02 4.68
CA GLN A 187 -27.30 39.41 4.25
C GLN A 187 -28.01 39.53 2.90
N LYS A 188 -27.78 38.59 1.98
CA LYS A 188 -28.36 38.62 0.62
C LYS A 188 -29.53 37.66 0.42
N GLY A 189 -29.89 36.86 1.43
CA GLY A 189 -30.98 35.89 1.37
C GLY A 189 -30.81 34.81 0.30
N LYS A 190 -29.58 34.59 -0.20
CA LYS A 190 -29.29 33.67 -1.30
C LYS A 190 -27.93 32.99 -1.13
N LYS A 191 -27.75 31.86 -1.83
CA LYS A 191 -26.43 31.25 -2.01
C LYS A 191 -25.56 32.17 -2.86
N VAL A 192 -24.32 32.36 -2.44
CA VAL A 192 -23.29 33.11 -3.16
C VAL A 192 -22.06 32.24 -3.29
N THR A 193 -21.45 32.24 -4.46
CA THR A 193 -20.19 31.57 -4.70
C THR A 193 -19.06 32.38 -4.08
N VAL A 194 -18.28 31.76 -3.21
CA VAL A 194 -17.13 32.36 -2.55
C VAL A 194 -15.90 31.56 -2.93
N LYS A 195 -14.82 32.24 -3.32
CA LYS A 195 -13.52 31.61 -3.57
C LYS A 195 -12.82 31.42 -2.23
N LYS A 196 -12.63 30.17 -1.82
CA LYS A 196 -11.92 29.78 -0.62
C LYS A 196 -10.57 29.20 -1.00
N LYS A 197 -9.52 29.69 -0.35
CA LYS A 197 -8.17 29.13 -0.48
C LYS A 197 -8.11 27.81 0.28
N VAL A 198 -7.84 26.73 -0.44
CA VAL A 198 -7.65 25.38 0.12
C VAL A 198 -6.15 25.12 0.13
N GLU A 199 -5.60 24.89 1.32
CA GLU A 199 -4.21 24.47 1.45
C GLU A 199 -4.10 23.02 0.95
N THR A 200 -3.09 22.75 0.13
CA THR A 200 -2.82 21.43 -0.43
C THR A 200 -1.54 20.85 0.17
N THR A 201 -1.38 19.55 0.01
CA THR A 201 -0.20 18.79 0.42
C THR A 201 0.33 18.07 -0.80
N LYS A 202 1.65 18.11 -0.98
CA LYS A 202 2.35 17.29 -1.96
C LYS A 202 2.98 16.10 -1.25
N ILE A 203 2.84 14.91 -1.82
CA ILE A 203 3.26 13.66 -1.21
C ILE A 203 4.41 13.06 -2.01
N ALA A 204 5.47 12.63 -1.32
CA ALA A 204 6.50 11.77 -1.87
C ALA A 204 6.44 10.39 -1.20
N THR A 205 6.57 9.33 -2.00
CA THR A 205 6.59 7.94 -1.53
C THR A 205 7.86 7.24 -1.96
N GLU A 206 8.43 6.45 -1.06
CA GLU A 206 9.63 5.64 -1.31
C GLU A 206 9.34 4.21 -0.84
N LYS A 207 9.42 3.22 -1.75
CA LYS A 207 9.20 1.81 -1.39
C LYS A 207 10.29 1.32 -0.44
N ILE A 208 9.88 0.71 0.67
CA ILE A 208 10.79 0.28 1.74
C ILE A 208 10.59 -1.20 2.06
N SER A 209 11.68 -1.89 2.40
CA SER A 209 11.67 -3.28 2.86
C SER A 209 11.74 -3.41 4.38
N GLU A 210 12.08 -2.33 5.08
CA GLU A 210 12.20 -2.32 6.53
C GLU A 210 11.94 -0.94 7.14
N ARG A 211 11.51 -0.94 8.40
CA ARG A 211 11.30 0.29 9.17
C ARG A 211 11.30 0.03 10.67
N GLY A 212 11.59 1.08 11.45
CA GLY A 212 11.51 1.04 12.91
C GLY A 212 10.08 1.01 13.44
N LEU A 213 9.91 0.51 14.65
CA LEU A 213 8.69 0.69 15.45
C LEU A 213 8.36 2.17 15.67
N SER A 214 7.07 2.47 15.88
CA SER A 214 6.51 3.83 16.06
C SER A 214 6.71 4.80 14.89
N TYR A 215 7.39 4.41 13.81
CA TYR A 215 7.43 5.19 12.58
C TYR A 215 6.13 5.05 11.81
N GLN A 216 5.81 6.12 11.09
CA GLN A 216 4.69 6.14 10.15
C GLN A 216 5.12 5.58 8.81
N VAL A 217 4.23 4.81 8.21
CA VAL A 217 4.36 4.25 6.86
C VAL A 217 3.02 4.37 6.15
N ALA A 218 3.04 4.23 4.84
CA ALA A 218 1.83 3.93 4.08
C ALA A 218 1.93 2.54 3.48
N LEU A 219 0.79 1.86 3.39
CA LEU A 219 0.63 0.65 2.61
C LEU A 219 -0.12 1.04 1.33
N ILE A 220 0.51 0.79 0.19
CA ILE A 220 -0.06 1.03 -1.13
C ILE A 220 -0.44 -0.30 -1.73
N VAL A 221 -1.68 -0.39 -2.22
CA VAL A 221 -2.16 -1.49 -3.05
C VAL A 221 -2.40 -0.97 -4.46
N GLU A 222 -1.70 -1.52 -5.45
CA GLU A 222 -1.87 -1.20 -6.86
C GLU A 222 -2.91 -2.12 -7.48
N THR A 223 -3.82 -1.55 -8.27
CA THR A 223 -4.98 -2.26 -8.79
C THR A 223 -5.25 -1.93 -10.25
N GLU A 224 -6.08 -2.74 -10.90
CA GLU A 224 -6.66 -2.49 -12.21
C GLU A 224 -8.16 -2.80 -12.13
N GLY A 225 -9.03 -1.95 -12.68
CA GLY A 225 -10.48 -2.18 -12.69
C GLY A 225 -11.20 -2.06 -11.33
N LEU A 226 -10.52 -1.66 -10.25
CA LEU A 226 -11.10 -1.51 -8.91
C LEU A 226 -11.37 -0.06 -8.47
N SER A 227 -11.18 0.94 -9.34
CA SER A 227 -11.43 2.36 -9.06
C SER A 227 -12.77 2.60 -8.34
N GLY A 228 -12.73 3.22 -7.15
CA GLY A 228 -13.91 3.51 -6.32
C GLY A 228 -14.50 2.32 -5.56
N LYS A 229 -14.00 1.10 -5.79
CA LYS A 229 -14.36 -0.10 -5.02
C LYS A 229 -13.57 -0.16 -3.72
N LYS A 230 -14.07 -0.96 -2.78
CA LYS A 230 -13.40 -1.18 -1.48
C LYS A 230 -12.57 -2.45 -1.51
N ILE A 231 -11.43 -2.39 -0.85
CA ILE A 231 -10.57 -3.52 -0.55
C ILE A 231 -10.31 -3.57 0.96
N LYS A 232 -10.02 -4.76 1.46
CA LYS A 232 -9.62 -5.02 2.85
C LYS A 232 -8.16 -5.42 2.86
N VAL A 233 -7.39 -4.79 3.73
CA VAL A 233 -5.96 -5.02 3.87
C VAL A 233 -5.68 -5.51 5.28
N LYS A 234 -4.84 -6.52 5.41
CA LYS A 234 -4.32 -7.03 6.68
C LYS A 234 -2.80 -7.11 6.62
N VAL A 235 -2.17 -6.90 7.77
CA VAL A 235 -0.73 -7.16 7.96
C VAL A 235 -0.62 -8.40 8.83
N LYS A 236 0.19 -9.37 8.42
CA LYS A 236 0.30 -10.67 9.10
C LYS A 236 1.74 -10.94 9.48
N SER A 237 1.93 -11.58 10.63
CA SER A 237 3.26 -12.03 11.05
C SER A 237 3.73 -13.16 10.16
N GLY A 238 5.00 -13.14 9.76
CA GLY A 238 5.59 -14.13 8.88
C GLY A 238 6.47 -15.12 9.61
N LYS A 239 7.68 -15.31 9.06
CA LYS A 239 8.73 -16.29 9.39
C LYS A 239 8.80 -16.83 10.82
N THR A 240 8.63 -16.01 11.85
CA THR A 240 8.75 -16.42 13.27
C THR A 240 7.76 -15.66 14.15
N LYS A 241 7.37 -16.27 15.28
CA LYS A 241 6.56 -15.63 16.32
C LYS A 241 7.38 -14.56 17.04
N VAL A 242 7.10 -13.29 16.75
CA VAL A 242 7.74 -12.14 17.41
C VAL A 242 6.68 -11.22 18.02
N LEU A 243 5.86 -10.57 17.18
CA LEU A 243 4.81 -9.65 17.62
C LEU A 243 3.47 -10.35 17.82
N THR A 244 3.21 -11.42 17.07
CA THR A 244 2.05 -12.30 17.16
C THR A 244 2.42 -13.68 16.62
N GLU A 245 1.51 -14.65 16.69
CA GLU A 245 1.70 -15.99 16.12
C GLU A 245 1.99 -15.91 14.61
N VAL A 246 2.73 -16.90 14.10
CA VAL A 246 3.00 -17.02 12.65
C VAL A 246 1.68 -17.06 11.89
N ASP A 247 1.58 -16.29 10.81
CA ASP A 247 0.41 -16.10 9.96
C ASP A 247 -0.83 -15.51 10.66
N ALA A 248 -0.69 -15.01 11.90
CA ALA A 248 -1.76 -14.28 12.58
C ALA A 248 -1.78 -12.79 12.22
N ASP A 249 -2.97 -12.21 12.28
CA ASP A 249 -3.19 -10.79 12.01
C ASP A 249 -2.46 -9.92 13.06
N LEU A 250 -1.67 -8.97 12.58
CA LEU A 250 -0.95 -8.00 13.39
C LEU A 250 -1.79 -6.73 13.54
N GLY A 251 -2.12 -6.37 14.78
CA GLY A 251 -2.77 -5.09 15.06
C GLY A 251 -1.82 -3.92 14.83
N LEU A 252 -2.25 -2.92 14.06
CA LEU A 252 -1.53 -1.65 13.84
C LEU A 252 -2.45 -0.45 14.02
N ILE A 253 -1.88 0.73 14.31
CA ILE A 253 -2.63 1.97 14.44
C ILE A 253 -2.93 2.57 13.06
N ASP A 254 -4.21 2.82 12.80
CA ASP A 254 -4.71 3.58 11.66
C ASP A 254 -4.52 5.09 11.90
N LEU A 255 -3.71 5.75 11.09
CA LEU A 255 -3.42 7.17 11.27
C LEU A 255 -4.66 8.06 11.06
N THR A 256 -5.67 7.59 10.32
CA THR A 256 -6.91 8.37 10.17
C THR A 256 -7.70 8.47 11.47
N ASP A 257 -7.56 7.49 12.38
CA ASP A 257 -8.18 7.58 13.71
C ASP A 257 -7.42 8.52 14.63
N VAL A 258 -6.09 8.58 14.47
CA VAL A 258 -5.25 9.55 15.19
C VAL A 258 -5.59 10.99 14.77
N GLU A 259 -5.81 11.22 13.48
CA GLU A 259 -6.15 12.54 12.94
C GLU A 259 -7.52 13.07 13.37
N LYS A 260 -8.45 12.18 13.74
CA LYS A 260 -9.75 12.56 14.31
C LYS A 260 -9.64 13.03 15.77
N VAL A 261 -8.53 12.75 16.44
CA VAL A 261 -8.31 13.14 17.83
C VAL A 261 -7.85 14.59 17.92
N THR A 262 -8.73 15.44 18.45
CA THR A 262 -8.43 16.85 18.72
C THR A 262 -7.94 17.12 20.14
N ASP A 263 -8.13 16.16 21.05
CA ASP A 263 -7.74 16.23 22.45
C ASP A 263 -6.67 15.19 22.75
N ALA A 264 -5.46 15.66 23.07
CA ALA A 264 -4.30 14.80 23.30
C ALA A 264 -4.47 13.80 24.46
N SER A 265 -5.39 14.04 25.39
CA SER A 265 -5.69 13.08 26.46
C SER A 265 -6.38 11.80 25.95
N LYS A 266 -6.90 11.81 24.73
CA LYS A 266 -7.65 10.69 24.14
C LYS A 266 -6.78 9.76 23.28
N TYR A 267 -5.50 10.07 23.05
CA TYR A 267 -4.62 9.21 22.26
C TYR A 267 -4.49 7.80 22.84
N ALA A 268 -4.48 7.66 24.16
CA ALA A 268 -4.45 6.36 24.85
C ALA A 268 -5.68 5.47 24.55
N GLY A 269 -6.78 6.06 24.08
CA GLY A 269 -8.00 5.33 23.72
C GLY A 269 -8.00 4.77 22.29
N ILE A 270 -7.01 5.11 21.46
CA ILE A 270 -6.92 4.63 20.09
C ILE A 270 -6.47 3.17 20.10
N LYS A 271 -7.27 2.30 19.49
CA LYS A 271 -7.02 0.87 19.43
C LYS A 271 -6.38 0.48 18.10
N ALA A 272 -5.44 -0.45 18.15
CA ALA A 272 -4.94 -1.12 16.96
C ALA A 272 -6.06 -1.87 16.24
N LYS A 273 -5.98 -1.89 14.91
CA LYS A 273 -6.86 -2.64 14.01
C LYS A 273 -6.04 -3.72 13.31
N THR A 274 -6.68 -4.87 13.07
CA THR A 274 -6.10 -5.99 12.32
C THR A 274 -6.51 -6.00 10.86
N GLU A 275 -7.56 -5.26 10.51
CA GLU A 275 -8.11 -5.16 9.15
C GLU A 275 -8.43 -3.70 8.84
N PHE A 276 -8.07 -3.27 7.62
CA PHE A 276 -8.24 -1.90 7.13
C PHE A 276 -9.06 -1.93 5.85
N GLU A 277 -10.26 -1.37 5.87
CA GLU A 277 -11.11 -1.22 4.69
C GLU A 277 -10.85 0.15 4.05
N VAL A 278 -10.51 0.16 2.77
CA VAL A 278 -10.14 1.38 2.04
C VAL A 278 -10.69 1.34 0.62
N ALA A 279 -11.12 2.50 0.12
CA ALA A 279 -11.52 2.66 -1.28
C ALA A 279 -10.29 2.83 -2.16
N VAL A 280 -10.26 2.17 -3.31
CA VAL A 280 -9.31 2.46 -4.38
C VAL A 280 -9.59 3.88 -4.89
N ASP A 281 -8.53 4.62 -5.16
CA ASP A 281 -8.52 6.04 -5.50
C ASP A 281 -8.84 6.98 -4.32
N ASN A 282 -8.69 6.53 -3.08
CA ASN A 282 -8.95 7.38 -1.92
C ASN A 282 -8.08 8.66 -1.93
N PHE A 283 -6.82 8.58 -2.34
CA PHE A 283 -5.94 9.74 -2.49
C PHE A 283 -6.05 10.42 -3.86
N ALA A 284 -6.37 9.67 -4.92
CA ALA A 284 -6.60 10.26 -6.24
C ALA A 284 -7.85 11.15 -6.29
N ASN A 285 -8.83 10.86 -5.43
CA ASN A 285 -10.05 11.65 -5.28
C ASN A 285 -9.97 12.70 -4.17
N ASP A 286 -8.83 12.83 -3.48
CA ASP A 286 -8.65 13.82 -2.41
C ASP A 286 -8.21 15.17 -3.01
N PRO A 287 -9.06 16.22 -2.98
CA PRO A 287 -8.74 17.52 -3.56
C PRO A 287 -7.67 18.29 -2.78
N THR A 288 -7.27 17.81 -1.61
CA THR A 288 -6.18 18.40 -0.81
C THR A 288 -4.80 17.89 -1.23
N ILE A 289 -4.74 16.90 -2.12
CA ILE A 289 -3.50 16.30 -2.60
C ILE A 289 -3.12 16.85 -3.98
N GLU A 290 -1.99 17.55 -4.04
CA GLU A 290 -1.51 18.21 -5.26
C GLU A 290 -1.20 17.20 -6.37
N ASN A 291 -0.46 16.14 -6.04
CA ASN A 291 -0.07 15.07 -6.96
C ASN A 291 -1.02 13.86 -6.90
N SER A 292 -2.32 14.11 -6.71
CA SER A 292 -3.36 13.06 -6.55
C SER A 292 -3.39 12.08 -7.73
N ALA A 293 -3.07 12.52 -8.94
CA ALA A 293 -3.02 11.68 -10.14
C ALA A 293 -2.04 10.48 -10.01
N GLU A 294 -0.97 10.60 -9.23
CA GLU A 294 0.00 9.51 -9.01
C GLU A 294 -0.60 8.33 -8.23
N PHE A 295 -1.72 8.56 -7.53
CA PHE A 295 -2.42 7.57 -6.73
C PHE A 295 -3.62 6.97 -7.47
N LYS A 296 -3.75 7.21 -8.77
CA LYS A 296 -4.82 6.61 -9.59
C LYS A 296 -4.63 5.09 -9.68
N ASN A 297 -5.74 4.38 -9.54
CA ASN A 297 -5.85 2.94 -9.37
C ASN A 297 -5.08 2.39 -8.16
N LYS A 298 -4.90 3.20 -7.11
CA LYS A 298 -4.22 2.80 -5.87
C LYS A 298 -5.11 2.99 -4.66
N ALA A 299 -5.05 2.06 -3.72
CA ALA A 299 -5.58 2.24 -2.38
C ALA A 299 -4.42 2.50 -1.42
N VAL A 300 -4.56 3.53 -0.58
CA VAL A 300 -3.51 3.95 0.36
C VAL A 300 -4.02 3.89 1.78
N VAL A 301 -3.38 3.08 2.63
CA VAL A 301 -3.65 2.99 4.06
C VAL A 301 -2.46 3.59 4.82
N ARG A 302 -2.69 4.63 5.62
CA ARG A 302 -1.64 5.26 6.44
C ARG A 302 -1.62 4.63 7.82
N LEU A 303 -0.47 4.10 8.21
CA LEU A 303 -0.30 3.25 9.39
C LEU A 303 0.85 3.77 10.26
N MET A 304 0.73 3.55 11.56
CA MET A 304 1.87 3.58 12.48
C MET A 304 2.26 2.16 12.84
N LEU A 305 3.55 1.84 12.77
CA LEU A 305 4.10 0.54 13.15
C LEU A 305 4.17 0.38 14.67
N ASN A 306 3.00 0.41 15.31
CA ASN A 306 2.79 0.25 16.74
C ASN A 306 1.36 -0.26 17.00
N GLN A 307 1.11 -0.76 18.21
CA GLN A 307 -0.20 -1.19 18.70
C GLN A 307 -0.88 -0.13 19.60
N ARG A 308 -0.15 0.90 20.01
CA ARG A 308 -0.65 2.03 20.82
C ARG A 308 -0.15 3.35 20.26
N ALA A 309 -1.00 4.38 20.24
CA ALA A 309 -0.56 5.69 19.75
C ALA A 309 0.28 6.46 20.80
N ASP A 310 -0.02 6.26 22.08
CA ASP A 310 0.56 6.96 23.23
C ASP A 310 1.80 6.30 23.84
N ASP A 311 2.40 5.36 23.11
CA ASP A 311 3.61 4.64 23.49
C ASP A 311 4.67 4.72 22.38
N LEU A 312 5.95 4.64 22.75
CA LEU A 312 7.07 4.51 21.83
C LEU A 312 7.42 3.03 21.55
N SER A 313 6.41 2.16 21.59
CA SER A 313 6.49 0.72 21.29
C SER A 313 7.48 -0.07 22.15
N PHE A 314 7.73 0.31 23.41
CA PHE A 314 8.85 -0.29 24.15
C PHE A 314 8.67 -1.79 24.40
N ASP A 315 7.45 -2.23 24.70
CA ASP A 315 7.20 -3.66 24.93
C ASP A 315 7.33 -4.47 23.64
N LEU A 316 6.90 -3.93 22.51
CA LEU A 316 7.12 -4.55 21.20
C LEU A 316 8.61 -4.60 20.84
N ALA A 317 9.35 -3.56 21.20
CA ALA A 317 10.79 -3.50 20.99
C ALA A 317 11.53 -4.60 21.76
N LYS A 318 11.12 -4.93 23.00
CA LYS A 318 11.68 -6.05 23.76
C LYS A 318 11.45 -7.39 23.07
N LEU A 319 10.25 -7.61 22.52
CA LEU A 319 9.94 -8.84 21.79
C LEU A 319 10.86 -8.98 20.56
N ILE A 320 11.03 -7.91 19.80
CA ILE A 320 11.96 -7.88 18.66
C ILE A 320 13.40 -8.11 19.11
N ALA A 321 13.86 -7.40 20.15
CA ALA A 321 15.21 -7.53 20.68
C ALA A 321 15.49 -8.92 21.27
N ALA A 322 14.49 -9.62 21.80
CA ALA A 322 14.60 -10.99 22.30
C ALA A 322 14.61 -12.03 21.16
N SER A 323 14.02 -11.73 20.01
CA SER A 323 13.97 -12.63 18.86
C SER A 323 15.38 -12.98 18.34
N THR A 324 15.50 -14.13 17.69
CA THR A 324 16.76 -14.60 17.08
C THR A 324 17.22 -13.66 15.96
N ASP A 325 16.29 -13.25 15.10
CA ASP A 325 16.59 -12.44 13.91
C ASP A 325 16.69 -10.93 14.22
N LYS A 326 16.35 -10.50 15.46
CA LYS A 326 16.29 -9.09 15.90
C LYS A 326 15.36 -8.22 15.03
N GLU A 327 14.37 -8.85 14.41
CA GLU A 327 13.38 -8.23 13.53
C GLU A 327 12.07 -9.03 13.59
N ALA A 328 10.94 -8.36 13.34
CA ALA A 328 9.67 -9.02 13.09
C ALA A 328 9.40 -9.01 11.58
N SER A 329 9.31 -10.19 10.98
CA SER A 329 8.95 -10.36 9.57
C SER A 329 7.44 -10.29 9.40
N VAL A 330 6.95 -9.47 8.47
CA VAL A 330 5.52 -9.35 8.16
C VAL A 330 5.25 -9.36 6.66
N TYR A 331 4.03 -9.71 6.27
CA TYR A 331 3.55 -9.66 4.90
C TYR A 331 2.14 -9.07 4.85
N ILE A 332 1.70 -8.72 3.63
CA ILE A 332 0.40 -8.09 3.41
C ILE A 332 -0.55 -9.13 2.82
N GLU A 333 -1.79 -9.16 3.33
CA GLU A 333 -2.90 -9.90 2.75
C GLU A 333 -3.94 -8.89 2.26
N VAL A 334 -4.39 -9.01 1.02
CA VAL A 334 -5.42 -8.13 0.45
C VAL A 334 -6.62 -8.97 0.03
N THR A 335 -7.82 -8.54 0.40
CA THR A 335 -9.07 -9.17 -0.04
C THR A 335 -10.03 -8.12 -0.56
N SER A 336 -11.02 -8.52 -1.35
CA SER A 336 -12.08 -7.63 -1.80
C SER A 336 -13.34 -8.44 -2.07
N ASP A 337 -14.48 -7.79 -1.89
CA ASP A 337 -15.80 -8.41 -2.02
C ASP A 337 -16.27 -8.44 -3.49
N GLU A 338 -15.51 -7.87 -4.44
CA GLU A 338 -15.82 -7.95 -5.87
C GLU A 338 -15.61 -9.39 -6.40
N PRO A 339 -16.51 -9.90 -7.27
CA PRO A 339 -16.40 -11.24 -7.80
C PRO A 339 -15.27 -11.35 -8.83
N LYS A 340 -14.57 -12.50 -8.86
CA LYS A 340 -13.58 -12.87 -9.89
C LYS A 340 -12.39 -11.91 -9.98
N ILE A 341 -11.79 -11.55 -8.84
CA ILE A 341 -10.56 -10.76 -8.80
C ILE A 341 -9.34 -11.65 -9.08
N GLU A 342 -8.43 -11.15 -9.90
CA GLU A 342 -7.13 -11.75 -10.11
C GLU A 342 -6.09 -11.14 -9.15
N TYR A 343 -5.33 -12.00 -8.47
CA TYR A 343 -4.27 -11.58 -7.56
C TYR A 343 -2.93 -11.89 -8.22
N LEU A 344 -2.18 -10.86 -8.59
CA LEU A 344 -0.91 -10.97 -9.34
C LEU A 344 0.34 -10.78 -8.46
N GLY A 345 0.16 -10.72 -7.15
CA GLY A 345 1.26 -10.60 -6.18
C GLY A 345 2.22 -11.79 -6.20
N GLN A 346 3.47 -11.57 -5.76
CA GLN A 346 4.40 -12.67 -5.51
C GLN A 346 3.97 -13.43 -4.25
N GLU A 347 3.22 -14.52 -4.44
CA GLU A 347 2.77 -15.40 -3.35
C GLU A 347 3.98 -15.87 -2.53
N GLY A 348 3.86 -15.78 -1.20
CA GLY A 348 4.83 -16.38 -0.30
C GLY A 348 4.93 -17.88 -0.51
N LYS A 349 6.12 -18.45 -0.30
CA LYS A 349 6.30 -19.92 -0.26
C LYS A 349 5.26 -20.50 0.71
N ASN A 350 4.58 -21.58 0.28
CA ASN A 350 3.55 -22.33 1.01
C ASN A 350 2.11 -21.77 0.96
N SER A 351 1.48 -21.73 -0.22
CA SER A 351 0.00 -21.71 -0.34
C SER A 351 -0.72 -20.52 0.33
N LEU A 352 -0.03 -19.39 0.47
CA LEU A 352 -0.57 -18.16 1.02
C LEU A 352 -1.35 -17.36 -0.04
N LYS A 353 -2.68 -17.58 -0.10
CA LYS A 353 -3.57 -16.92 -1.07
C LYS A 353 -3.66 -15.42 -0.83
N ASN A 354 -3.64 -14.63 -1.90
CA ASN A 354 -3.87 -13.18 -1.89
C ASN A 354 -2.85 -12.40 -1.03
N THR A 355 -1.62 -12.92 -0.97
CA THR A 355 -0.54 -12.34 -0.17
C THR A 355 0.52 -11.67 -1.02
N PHE A 356 1.11 -10.61 -0.48
CA PHE A 356 2.09 -9.79 -1.16
C PHE A 356 3.35 -9.68 -0.30
N LEU A 357 4.47 -10.09 -0.91
CA LEU A 357 5.81 -9.93 -0.40
C LEU A 357 6.56 -8.88 -1.21
N ASN A 358 7.44 -8.13 -0.57
CA ASN A 358 8.25 -7.12 -1.24
C ASN A 358 9.36 -7.81 -2.06
N GLY A 359 9.08 -8.12 -3.33
CA GLY A 359 10.01 -8.87 -4.18
C GLY A 359 10.33 -10.27 -3.65
N GLY A 360 9.35 -10.93 -3.05
CA GLY A 360 9.50 -12.27 -2.47
C GLY A 360 10.12 -12.29 -1.06
N GLN A 361 10.35 -11.11 -0.45
CA GLN A 361 10.86 -10.97 0.91
C GLN A 361 9.81 -10.38 1.86
N TYR A 362 9.86 -10.77 3.13
CA TYR A 362 9.06 -10.16 4.18
C TYR A 362 9.49 -8.71 4.42
N PHE A 363 8.52 -7.86 4.73
CA PHE A 363 8.81 -6.55 5.30
C PHE A 363 9.30 -6.72 6.74
N LYS A 364 10.34 -5.98 7.14
CA LYS A 364 10.98 -6.12 8.45
C LYS A 364 10.65 -4.94 9.35
N ILE A 365 9.95 -5.21 10.44
CA ILE A 365 9.82 -4.25 11.53
C ILE A 365 11.01 -4.46 12.46
N LYS A 366 11.82 -3.41 12.66
CA LYS A 366 13.03 -3.46 13.48
C LYS A 366 12.90 -2.56 14.69
N TYR A 367 13.75 -2.82 15.69
CA TYR A 367 13.95 -1.92 16.80
C TYR A 367 15.21 -1.09 16.56
N PHE A 368 15.04 0.22 16.31
CA PHE A 368 16.10 1.15 15.91
C PHE A 368 16.42 2.19 16.99
N GLU A 369 16.64 1.75 18.23
CA GLU A 369 17.15 2.66 19.27
C GLU A 369 18.61 2.42 19.57
N GLN A 370 19.29 3.51 19.93
CA GLN A 370 20.69 3.48 20.30
C GLN A 370 20.84 2.76 21.65
N PRO A 371 21.94 2.02 21.88
CA PRO A 371 22.09 1.20 23.08
C PRO A 371 21.87 1.95 24.41
N TRP A 372 22.27 3.23 24.47
CA TRP A 372 22.07 4.06 25.67
C TRP A 372 20.62 4.49 25.88
N ILE A 373 19.79 4.55 24.83
CA ILE A 373 18.34 4.74 24.95
C ILE A 373 17.69 3.48 25.50
N VAL A 374 18.12 2.30 25.04
CA VAL A 374 17.67 1.01 25.59
C VAL A 374 17.91 0.98 27.10
N LYS A 375 19.11 1.34 27.56
CA LYS A 375 19.44 1.44 28.99
C LYS A 375 18.56 2.44 29.73
N ALA A 376 18.30 3.59 29.13
CA ALA A 376 17.43 4.58 29.74
C ALA A 376 15.97 4.10 29.87
N ARG A 377 15.48 3.29 28.93
CA ARG A 377 14.13 2.72 28.99
C ARG A 377 14.00 1.61 30.03
N GLU A 378 15.03 0.80 30.21
CA GLU A 378 15.10 -0.17 31.32
C GLU A 378 14.90 0.55 32.67
N GLU A 379 15.57 1.69 32.89
CA GLU A 379 15.42 2.49 34.11
C GLU A 379 14.06 3.20 34.21
N GLN A 380 13.47 3.58 33.08
CA GLN A 380 12.12 4.13 33.03
C GLN A 380 11.08 3.08 33.46
N GLU A 381 11.21 1.84 33.00
CA GLU A 381 10.31 0.73 33.35
C GLU A 381 10.44 0.33 34.83
N LEU A 382 11.65 0.37 35.38
CA LEU A 382 11.87 0.23 36.82
C LEU A 382 11.20 1.36 37.64
N GLY A 383 10.75 2.44 36.99
CA GLY A 383 10.11 3.57 37.63
C GLY A 383 11.07 4.37 38.51
N VAL A 384 12.36 4.45 38.13
CA VAL A 384 13.38 5.10 38.93
C VAL A 384 13.01 6.55 39.24
N SER A 385 12.89 6.85 40.53
CA SER A 385 12.69 8.19 41.07
C SER A 385 13.55 8.42 42.31
N GLU A 386 13.75 9.67 42.70
CA GLU A 386 14.43 10.01 43.95
C GLU A 386 13.70 9.42 45.16
N SER A 387 12.38 9.30 45.11
CA SER A 387 11.57 8.73 46.19
C SER A 387 11.67 7.21 46.32
N THR A 388 12.08 6.50 45.26
CA THR A 388 12.04 5.04 45.21
C THR A 388 13.42 4.40 45.07
N HIS A 389 14.36 5.11 44.44
CA HIS A 389 15.63 4.55 43.98
C HIS A 389 16.83 5.45 44.31
N CYS A 390 16.77 6.19 45.42
CA CYS A 390 17.81 7.17 45.73
C CYS A 390 19.22 6.56 45.85
N THR A 391 19.35 5.42 46.52
CA THR A 391 20.62 4.70 46.65
C THR A 391 21.23 4.39 45.28
N LYS A 392 20.41 3.93 44.32
CA LYS A 392 20.86 3.67 42.95
C LYS A 392 21.34 4.94 42.25
N ILE A 393 20.59 6.04 42.36
CA ILE A 393 20.98 7.33 41.76
C ILE A 393 22.35 7.78 42.31
N VAL A 394 22.51 7.74 43.63
CA VAL A 394 23.73 8.16 44.32
C VAL A 394 24.92 7.24 44.03
N ASP A 395 24.75 5.93 44.20
CA ASP A 395 25.86 4.98 44.17
C ASP A 395 26.20 4.54 42.75
N GLU A 396 25.23 4.47 41.84
CA GLU A 396 25.45 4.00 40.47
C GLU A 396 25.54 5.14 39.47
N TYR A 397 24.55 6.04 39.40
CA TYR A 397 24.54 7.07 38.35
C TYR A 397 25.67 8.07 38.56
N HIS A 398 25.88 8.54 39.79
CA HIS A 398 26.99 9.47 40.07
C HIS A 398 28.37 8.80 40.06
N ALA A 399 28.47 7.47 39.98
CA ALA A 399 29.77 6.78 39.94
C ALA A 399 30.61 7.17 38.71
N ILE A 400 29.96 7.51 37.60
CA ILE A 400 30.62 7.95 36.35
C ILE A 400 31.32 9.30 36.52
N ASN A 401 30.83 10.15 37.43
CA ASN A 401 31.36 11.48 37.58
C ASN A 401 32.71 11.43 38.30
N ARG A 402 33.66 12.20 37.77
CA ARG A 402 34.98 12.36 38.36
C ARG A 402 34.89 13.10 39.71
N GLN A 403 33.90 13.98 39.88
CA GLN A 403 33.61 14.73 41.10
C GLN A 403 32.10 14.80 41.36
N ASN A 404 31.70 15.28 42.55
CA ASN A 404 30.31 15.34 43.03
C ASN A 404 29.67 13.95 43.15
N LYS A 405 29.94 13.30 44.28
CA LYS A 405 29.29 12.06 44.71
C LYS A 405 28.36 12.40 45.88
N PRO A 406 27.14 12.88 45.59
CA PRO A 406 26.21 13.26 46.64
C PRO A 406 25.90 12.03 47.50
N THR A 407 25.61 12.23 48.80
CA THR A 407 25.22 11.13 49.69
C THR A 407 23.70 10.97 49.81
N ALA A 408 22.93 11.82 49.12
CA ALA A 408 21.47 11.82 49.10
C ALA A 408 20.95 12.52 47.83
N CYS A 409 19.71 12.22 47.42
CA CYS A 409 19.11 12.73 46.18
C CYS A 409 18.39 14.07 46.34
N ALA A 410 17.97 14.43 47.56
CA ALA A 410 17.07 15.58 47.78
C ALA A 410 17.71 16.70 48.63
N ASN A 411 19.03 16.75 48.74
CA ASN A 411 19.70 17.78 49.54
C ASN A 411 20.76 18.53 48.71
N THR A 412 20.48 19.81 48.48
CA THR A 412 21.35 20.89 47.94
C THR A 412 21.41 21.05 46.43
N ASP A 413 21.80 22.25 45.98
CA ASP A 413 22.06 22.72 44.61
C ASP A 413 22.97 21.82 43.74
N ASN A 414 23.41 20.67 44.28
CA ASN A 414 24.29 19.65 43.72
C ASN A 414 23.61 18.29 43.48
N SER A 415 22.30 18.16 43.72
CA SER A 415 21.57 16.89 43.51
C SER A 415 21.04 16.70 42.09
N SER A 416 21.37 17.58 41.15
CA SER A 416 21.03 17.38 39.73
C SER A 416 21.74 16.15 39.17
N TRP A 417 20.97 15.11 38.81
CA TRP A 417 21.50 13.82 38.35
C TRP A 417 21.20 13.50 36.88
N CYS A 418 20.69 14.46 36.11
CA CYS A 418 20.42 14.28 34.68
C CYS A 418 21.69 13.94 33.88
N ALA A 419 22.79 14.66 34.13
CA ALA A 419 24.08 14.41 33.51
C ALA A 419 24.69 13.07 33.96
N SER A 420 24.61 12.77 35.25
CA SER A 420 25.03 11.47 35.81
C SER A 420 24.29 10.30 35.12
N PHE A 421 22.97 10.44 34.94
CA PHE A 421 22.16 9.43 34.29
C PHE A 421 22.53 9.21 32.82
N VAL A 422 22.68 10.29 32.04
CA VAL A 422 23.11 10.19 30.64
C VAL A 422 24.49 9.53 30.55
N GLY A 423 25.43 9.93 31.41
CA GLY A 423 26.77 9.35 31.45
C GLY A 423 26.77 7.88 31.83
N TRP A 424 25.93 7.50 32.79
CA TRP A 424 25.72 6.10 33.16
C TRP A 424 25.13 5.28 32.00
N CYS A 425 24.11 5.80 31.30
CA CYS A 425 23.51 5.12 30.15
C CYS A 425 24.54 4.86 29.05
N LEU A 426 25.40 5.85 28.75
CA LEU A 426 26.49 5.72 27.79
C LEU A 426 27.53 4.70 28.24
N ASN A 427 28.00 4.79 29.48
CA ASN A 427 29.00 3.88 30.03
C ASN A 427 28.53 2.42 30.04
N LYS A 428 27.29 2.17 30.49
CA LYS A 428 26.67 0.83 30.47
C LYS A 428 26.44 0.29 29.07
N SER A 429 26.50 1.17 28.07
CA SER A 429 26.36 0.83 26.66
C SER A 429 27.72 0.73 25.94
N GLY A 430 28.83 0.88 26.65
CA GLY A 430 30.18 0.80 26.07
C GLY A 430 30.66 2.07 25.35
N TYR A 431 30.02 3.22 25.58
CA TYR A 431 30.38 4.49 24.96
C TYR A 431 31.05 5.44 25.96
N SER A 432 31.92 6.31 25.44
CA SER A 432 32.43 7.45 26.19
C SER A 432 31.33 8.40 26.63
N ALA A 433 31.50 8.95 27.83
CA ALA A 433 30.66 10.00 28.38
C ALA A 433 31.50 11.21 28.83
N GLN A 434 30.80 12.32 29.10
CA GLN A 434 31.32 13.32 30.04
C GLN A 434 31.40 12.72 31.43
N LEU A 435 32.44 13.09 32.17
CA LEU A 435 32.66 12.67 33.56
C LEU A 435 32.29 13.79 34.54
N ASP A 436 31.42 14.71 34.12
CA ASP A 436 31.01 15.89 34.86
C ASP A 436 29.52 15.83 35.21
N PRO A 437 29.16 16.18 36.46
CA PRO A 437 27.81 16.04 36.97
C PRO A 437 26.82 17.07 36.41
N GLY A 438 27.23 18.06 35.62
CA GLY A 438 26.28 19.05 35.09
C GLY A 438 26.15 19.06 33.59
N ALA A 439 24.91 19.30 33.21
CA ALA A 439 24.42 19.24 31.85
C ALA A 439 25.22 20.07 30.84
N TYR A 440 25.66 21.27 31.21
CA TYR A 440 26.40 22.15 30.30
C TYR A 440 27.61 21.47 29.64
N SER A 441 28.35 20.66 30.40
CA SER A 441 29.57 19.98 29.91
C SER A 441 29.28 19.02 28.74
N TYR A 442 28.09 18.43 28.71
CA TYR A 442 27.64 17.56 27.62
C TYR A 442 27.46 18.27 26.29
N GLY A 443 27.63 19.60 26.23
CA GLY A 443 27.69 20.37 24.99
C GLY A 443 29.09 20.55 24.40
N HIS A 444 30.14 20.08 25.10
CA HIS A 444 31.54 20.34 24.77
C HIS A 444 32.27 19.08 24.35
N GLU A 445 32.59 18.95 23.07
CA GLU A 445 33.25 17.77 22.49
C GLU A 445 34.70 17.56 22.95
N LYS A 446 35.40 18.63 23.31
CA LYS A 446 36.86 18.65 23.58
C LYS A 446 37.24 18.65 25.06
N THR A 447 36.30 18.34 25.94
CA THR A 447 36.56 18.26 27.38
C THR A 447 35.95 16.97 27.95
N ARG A 448 36.46 16.50 29.08
CA ARG A 448 35.85 15.40 29.86
C ARG A 448 35.13 15.88 31.11
N TYR A 449 35.34 17.15 31.51
CA TYR A 449 34.71 17.80 32.65
C TYR A 449 34.92 19.32 32.64
N ARG A 450 34.25 20.06 33.54
CA ARG A 450 34.41 21.52 33.63
C ARG A 450 35.62 21.96 34.49
N ALA A 451 36.38 22.92 33.98
CA ALA A 451 37.46 23.54 34.75
C ALA A 451 36.93 24.30 35.98
N GLY A 452 37.71 24.35 37.05
CA GLY A 452 37.39 25.12 38.26
C GLY A 452 36.36 24.47 39.20
N TYR A 453 35.77 23.32 38.84
CA TYR A 453 34.92 22.58 39.76
C TYR A 453 35.75 22.05 40.93
N LYS A 454 35.26 22.24 42.16
CA LYS A 454 35.96 21.79 43.37
C LYS A 454 35.53 20.37 43.72
N LYS A 455 36.49 19.51 44.10
CA LYS A 455 36.17 18.13 44.52
C LYS A 455 35.48 18.13 45.87
N ASN A 456 35.92 19.01 46.78
CA ASN A 456 35.27 19.33 48.05
C ASN A 456 35.02 20.84 48.15
N PRO A 457 33.95 21.29 48.86
CA PRO A 457 33.70 22.71 49.09
C PRO A 457 34.90 23.47 49.70
N THR A 458 35.73 22.77 50.48
CA THR A 458 36.91 23.28 51.17
C THR A 458 38.15 23.42 50.28
N ASP A 459 38.13 22.90 49.05
CA ASP A 459 39.28 22.98 48.16
C ASP A 459 39.58 24.44 47.77
N LYS A 460 40.86 24.84 47.88
CA LYS A 460 41.33 26.19 47.52
C LYS A 460 41.39 26.42 46.00
N LYS A 461 41.59 25.35 45.22
CA LYS A 461 41.64 25.36 43.76
C LYS A 461 40.73 24.26 43.22
N GLY A 462 39.95 24.58 42.20
CA GLY A 462 39.19 23.59 41.45
C GLY A 462 40.07 22.82 40.45
N LEU A 463 39.46 21.91 39.71
CA LEU A 463 40.15 21.11 38.70
C LEU A 463 40.79 22.00 37.63
N ALA A 464 41.98 21.59 37.19
CA ALA A 464 42.61 22.20 36.03
C ALA A 464 41.75 21.99 34.78
N LYS A 465 41.80 22.97 33.87
CA LYS A 465 41.18 22.84 32.55
C LYS A 465 41.84 21.68 31.79
N GLU A 466 41.03 20.77 31.28
CA GLU A 466 41.45 19.69 30.39
C GLU A 466 40.71 19.90 29.09
N GLU A 467 41.44 20.35 28.07
CA GLU A 467 40.95 20.60 26.73
C GLU A 467 41.87 19.87 25.76
N PHE A 468 41.27 19.26 24.75
CA PHE A 468 41.96 18.42 23.79
C PHE A 468 41.79 19.00 22.38
N ASP A 469 42.75 18.71 21.50
CA ASP A 469 42.69 19.18 20.12
C ASP A 469 41.53 18.54 19.36
N ASP A 470 41.28 17.25 19.62
CA ASP A 470 40.22 16.45 19.00
C ASP A 470 39.03 16.19 19.95
N PRO A 471 37.83 15.93 19.40
CA PRO A 471 36.69 15.44 20.17
C PRO A 471 37.05 14.21 21.01
N VAL A 472 36.80 14.26 22.31
CA VAL A 472 37.25 13.21 23.24
C VAL A 472 36.18 12.24 23.66
N TRP A 473 34.90 12.64 23.59
CA TRP A 473 33.81 11.78 24.06
C TRP A 473 32.59 11.85 23.13
N GLY A 474 32.35 13.00 22.50
CA GLY A 474 31.18 13.23 21.66
C GLY A 474 31.49 14.19 20.52
N LYS A 475 30.68 14.12 19.46
CA LYS A 475 30.75 14.97 18.26
C LYS A 475 29.45 15.74 18.12
N LEU A 476 29.54 17.05 17.86
CA LEU A 476 28.38 17.88 17.61
C LEU A 476 27.65 17.46 16.32
N ILE A 477 26.33 17.42 16.39
CA ILE A 477 25.47 17.20 15.23
C ILE A 477 25.32 18.53 14.49
N ALA A 478 25.50 18.49 13.17
CA ALA A 478 25.38 19.67 12.31
C ALA A 478 24.05 20.42 12.55
N GLY A 479 24.14 21.73 12.74
CA GLY A 479 22.98 22.58 13.02
C GLY A 479 22.27 22.30 14.34
N ASN A 480 22.90 21.54 15.26
CA ASN A 480 22.31 21.09 16.51
C ASN A 480 20.94 20.43 16.31
N GLN A 481 20.74 19.65 15.26
CA GLN A 481 19.45 19.00 15.02
C GLN A 481 19.18 17.91 16.08
N PRO A 482 17.93 17.77 16.58
CA PRO A 482 17.60 16.72 17.52
C PRO A 482 17.36 15.44 16.73
N LEU A 483 18.31 14.53 16.78
CA LEU A 483 18.25 13.24 16.09
C LEU A 483 17.93 12.11 17.09
N LEU A 484 17.47 10.95 16.62
CA LEU A 484 17.09 9.87 17.51
C LEU A 484 18.27 9.43 18.38
N GLY A 485 18.08 9.46 19.69
CA GLY A 485 19.09 9.16 20.71
C GLY A 485 20.18 10.20 20.89
N SER A 486 20.14 11.32 20.15
CA SER A 486 21.09 12.42 20.35
C SER A 486 20.99 12.98 21.77
N ILE A 487 22.15 13.27 22.36
CA ILE A 487 22.28 13.85 23.69
C ILE A 487 22.15 15.36 23.55
N CYS A 488 21.13 15.92 24.19
CA CYS A 488 20.70 17.29 24.01
C CYS A 488 20.86 18.07 25.31
N VAL A 489 21.66 19.13 25.27
CA VAL A 489 21.75 20.10 26.37
C VAL A 489 20.73 21.20 26.15
N LEU A 490 19.89 21.47 27.15
CA LEU A 490 18.86 22.51 27.07
C LEU A 490 19.45 23.93 27.02
N LEU A 491 18.66 24.89 26.54
CA LEU A 491 19.08 26.29 26.36
C LEU A 491 19.55 26.93 27.66
N ASN A 492 18.89 26.61 28.77
CA ASN A 492 19.27 27.12 30.09
C ASN A 492 20.56 26.48 30.62
N LYS A 493 21.13 25.47 29.93
CA LYS A 493 22.37 24.76 30.29
C LYS A 493 22.31 23.99 31.62
N HIS A 494 21.12 23.86 32.21
CA HIS A 494 20.92 23.20 33.50
C HIS A 494 20.41 21.76 33.36
N HIS A 495 20.02 21.32 32.17
CA HIS A 495 19.54 19.96 31.94
C HIS A 495 20.07 19.33 30.65
N VAL A 496 20.26 18.02 30.69
CA VAL A 496 20.66 17.18 29.56
C VAL A 496 19.77 15.95 29.52
N SER A 497 19.33 15.58 28.31
CA SER A 497 18.46 14.44 28.06
C SER A 497 18.69 13.90 26.65
N MET A 498 18.02 12.83 26.27
CA MET A 498 18.23 12.18 24.98
C MET A 498 16.96 12.21 24.15
N ALA A 499 17.02 12.66 22.90
CA ALA A 499 15.83 12.80 22.05
C ALA A 499 15.28 11.41 21.65
N VAL A 500 13.97 11.19 21.80
CA VAL A 500 13.32 9.88 21.54
C VAL A 500 12.08 9.97 20.64
N GLY A 501 11.54 11.17 20.41
CA GLY A 501 10.41 11.34 19.51
C GLY A 501 10.07 12.80 19.26
N LYS A 502 9.07 13.05 18.42
CA LYS A 502 8.54 14.40 18.14
C LYS A 502 7.01 14.41 18.07
N SER A 503 6.40 15.58 18.19
CA SER A 503 4.98 15.76 17.88
C SER A 503 4.73 15.61 16.37
N SER A 504 3.49 15.36 15.99
CA SER A 504 3.09 15.23 14.57
C SER A 504 3.41 16.46 13.73
N ASP A 505 3.33 17.66 14.31
CA ASP A 505 3.71 18.92 13.66
C ASP A 505 5.23 19.21 13.72
N GLY A 506 6.01 18.33 14.35
CA GLY A 506 7.45 18.44 14.52
C GLY A 506 7.93 19.58 15.44
N LYS A 507 7.03 20.37 16.04
CA LYS A 507 7.40 21.53 16.87
C LYS A 507 7.88 21.14 18.26
N THR A 508 7.38 20.04 18.79
CA THR A 508 7.74 19.54 20.11
C THR A 508 8.64 18.33 19.96
N ILE A 509 9.75 18.32 20.68
CA ILE A 509 10.64 17.17 20.78
C ILE A 509 10.46 16.54 22.17
N TYR A 510 10.41 15.22 22.20
CA TYR A 510 10.31 14.42 23.41
C TYR A 510 11.68 13.83 23.73
N TYR A 511 12.02 13.87 25.01
CA TYR A 511 13.32 13.47 25.49
C TYR A 511 13.19 12.53 26.68
N LEU A 512 13.94 11.43 26.64
CA LEU A 512 14.12 10.50 27.74
C LEU A 512 15.35 10.90 28.55
N GLY A 513 15.21 11.03 29.86
CA GLY A 513 16.29 11.45 30.73
C GLY A 513 15.97 11.28 32.20
N GLY A 514 17.00 11.42 33.02
CA GLY A 514 16.92 11.40 34.47
C GLY A 514 16.69 12.79 35.04
N ASN A 515 16.22 12.87 36.28
CA ASN A 515 15.87 14.09 36.99
C ASN A 515 14.81 14.97 36.30
N GLN A 516 13.84 14.34 35.65
CA GLN A 516 12.74 15.03 34.95
C GLN A 516 11.47 14.92 35.79
N GLY A 517 11.27 15.87 36.69
CA GLY A 517 10.32 15.71 37.79
C GLY A 517 10.79 14.64 38.79
N ASN A 518 12.08 14.67 39.14
CA ASN A 518 12.74 13.78 40.12
C ASN A 518 12.65 12.29 39.77
N LYS A 519 12.55 11.95 38.48
CA LYS A 519 12.47 10.58 37.97
C LYS A 519 13.06 10.41 36.58
N VAL A 520 13.23 9.15 36.16
CA VAL A 520 13.49 8.77 34.77
C VAL A 520 12.17 8.70 34.02
N CYS A 521 11.98 9.54 33.03
CA CYS A 521 10.77 9.54 32.21
C CYS A 521 10.99 10.23 30.87
N VAL A 522 9.97 10.18 30.00
CA VAL A 522 9.90 11.02 28.80
C VAL A 522 9.27 12.36 29.17
N GLY A 523 9.90 13.45 28.75
CA GLY A 523 9.43 14.82 28.96
C GLY A 523 9.59 15.68 27.72
N THR A 524 8.97 16.86 27.75
CA THR A 524 9.13 17.87 26.69
C THR A 524 9.90 19.06 27.23
N PHE A 525 10.82 19.59 26.42
CA PHE A 525 11.68 20.70 26.82
C PHE A 525 11.64 21.84 25.81
N GLY A 526 12.09 23.01 26.27
CA GLY A 526 12.24 24.19 25.44
C GLY A 526 13.38 24.05 24.43
N GLN A 527 13.98 25.18 24.07
CA GLN A 527 15.10 25.20 23.12
C GLN A 527 16.33 24.45 23.69
N ARG A 528 17.22 24.02 22.79
CA ARG A 528 18.48 23.33 23.10
C ARG A 528 19.68 24.16 22.63
N THR A 529 20.82 23.99 23.29
CA THR A 529 22.09 24.62 22.90
C THR A 529 22.97 23.72 22.06
N SER A 530 22.85 22.41 22.21
CA SER A 530 23.66 21.42 21.50
C SER A 530 22.94 20.09 21.38
N SER A 531 23.29 19.33 20.34
CA SER A 531 22.92 17.92 20.14
C SER A 531 24.18 17.15 19.77
N ILE A 532 24.45 16.04 20.47
CA ILE A 532 25.73 15.31 20.36
C ILE A 532 25.48 13.80 20.25
N TYR A 533 26.36 13.11 19.52
CA TYR A 533 26.55 11.67 19.63
C TYR A 533 27.92 11.33 20.20
N PRO A 534 28.08 10.17 20.88
CA PRO A 534 29.39 9.69 21.29
C PRO A 534 30.35 9.53 20.10
N THR A 535 31.63 9.78 20.31
CA THR A 535 32.66 9.71 19.27
C THR A 535 32.74 8.36 18.55
N GLU A 536 32.47 7.30 19.31
CA GLU A 536 32.51 5.89 18.92
C GLU A 536 31.23 5.45 18.19
N TYR A 537 30.16 6.23 18.27
CA TYR A 537 28.91 5.90 17.62
C TYR A 537 28.95 6.25 16.14
N THR A 538 28.70 5.25 15.30
CA THR A 538 28.50 5.45 13.86
C THR A 538 27.03 5.69 13.61
N LYS A 539 26.68 6.95 13.35
CA LYS A 539 25.32 7.38 13.00
C LYS A 539 24.81 6.64 11.76
N LYS A 540 23.58 6.16 11.83
CA LYS A 540 22.84 5.54 10.73
C LYS A 540 21.90 6.54 10.06
N THR A 541 21.35 6.18 8.91
CA THR A 541 20.38 7.04 8.19
C THR A 541 19.05 7.13 8.93
N GLU A 542 18.64 6.06 9.63
CA GLU A 542 17.40 6.03 10.41
C GLU A 542 17.43 7.00 11.60
N ASP A 543 18.63 7.30 12.11
CA ASP A 543 18.83 8.23 13.22
C ASP A 543 18.40 9.66 12.87
N ASP A 544 18.37 10.02 11.58
CA ASP A 544 17.96 11.36 11.11
C ASP A 544 16.49 11.68 11.37
N GLU A 545 15.68 10.68 11.71
CA GLU A 545 14.26 10.82 11.84
C GLU A 545 13.77 10.40 13.22
N LEU A 546 13.09 11.31 13.91
CA LEU A 546 12.41 11.00 15.17
C LEU A 546 11.03 10.38 14.91
N PRO A 547 10.65 9.29 15.60
CA PRO A 547 9.29 8.75 15.53
C PRO A 547 8.29 9.75 16.12
N ILE A 548 7.03 9.66 15.70
CA ILE A 548 5.97 10.54 16.20
C ILE A 548 5.39 9.96 17.49
N TYR A 549 5.35 10.78 18.54
CA TYR A 549 4.82 10.40 19.84
C TYR A 549 3.51 11.14 20.13
N TYR A 550 2.40 10.40 20.13
CA TYR A 550 1.06 10.95 20.35
C TYR A 550 0.66 10.88 21.82
N THR A 551 1.11 11.85 22.61
CA THR A 551 0.81 11.90 24.04
C THR A 551 0.24 13.26 24.45
N LYS A 552 -0.37 13.32 25.64
CA LYS A 552 -0.68 14.59 26.30
C LYS A 552 0.65 15.27 26.62
N ASN A 553 0.82 16.51 26.15
CA ASN A 553 2.00 17.31 26.46
C ASN A 553 2.10 17.52 27.98
N GLU A 554 2.82 16.66 28.67
CA GLU A 554 3.25 16.93 30.03
C GLU A 554 4.48 17.82 29.94
N LYS A 555 4.26 19.13 30.13
CA LYS A 555 5.36 20.03 30.51
C LYS A 555 5.77 19.63 31.92
N LEU A 556 6.87 18.90 32.01
CA LEU A 556 7.48 18.59 33.30
C LEU A 556 8.22 19.84 33.80
N SER A 557 7.94 20.24 35.03
CA SER A 557 8.71 21.29 35.72
C SER A 557 10.06 20.74 36.17
N TYR A 558 11.05 21.63 36.20
CA TYR A 558 12.36 21.39 36.80
C TYR A 558 12.48 22.14 38.12
#